data_AF-A0A9E5NQR5-F1
#
_entry.id   AF-A0A9E5NQR5-F1
#
_cell.length_a   1.000
_cell.length_b   1.000
_cell.length_c   1.000
_cell.angle_alpha   90.00
_cell.angle_beta   90.00
_cell.angle_gamma   90.00
#
_symmetry.space_group_name_H-M   'P 1'
#
loop_
_entity.id
_entity.type
_entity.pdbx_description
1 polymer ?
#
loop_
_entity_poly.entity_id
_entity_poly.type
_entity_poly.pdbx_seq_one_letter_code
_entity_poly.pdbx_strand_id
1 'polypeptide(L)'
;MDDRLREAWRVRQAAFPPVIGFDYPLRTLVVSLTGTRCQLDCAHCGGHYLESMVPVWRADPEGATSCLISGGCDGSGRVPVTEHLDIVRDMRSGRIMNWHVGLIGETEAEIIAPYVDVISFDFVGDDETIREVYGLDVGVQDYVAAYELLRRHTTTVPHITVGLRGGSISGEYKALDILEDLGVEAMTFIVFIPTAGTRYEDRDPPRLEEVVHLLVEARLRFPTIPIHLGCMRPRGEYRDQLDALAVKAGVNVIVSPARTAVALAQEVGLRVDRREECCAVRLKRRA
;
A
#
# COMPACT_ATOMS: atom_id res chain seq x y z
N MET A 1 -24.97 -2.69 7.69
CA MET A 1 -23.97 -2.07 6.80
C MET A 1 -24.27 -0.58 6.61
N ASP A 2 -25.41 -0.21 6.05
CA ASP A 2 -25.76 1.18 5.69
C ASP A 2 -25.59 2.20 6.81
N ASP A 3 -26.04 1.90 8.04
CA ASP A 3 -25.90 2.84 9.15
C ASP A 3 -24.43 3.09 9.53
N ARG A 4 -23.58 2.05 9.48
CA ARG A 4 -22.14 2.19 9.74
C ARG A 4 -21.43 2.98 8.63
N LEU A 5 -21.85 2.80 7.37
CA LEU A 5 -21.35 3.60 6.25
C LEU A 5 -21.70 5.09 6.42
N ARG A 6 -22.95 5.39 6.80
CA ARG A 6 -23.36 6.77 7.10
C ARG A 6 -22.53 7.37 8.24
N GLU A 7 -22.22 6.57 9.25
CA GLU A 7 -21.41 7.03 10.36
C GLU A 7 -19.96 7.29 9.97
N ALA A 8 -19.32 6.36 9.26
CA ALA A 8 -17.98 6.59 8.71
C ALA A 8 -17.93 7.83 7.81
N TRP A 9 -18.96 8.05 7.00
CA TRP A 9 -19.10 9.25 6.19
C TRP A 9 -19.18 10.53 7.04
N ARG A 10 -19.97 10.55 8.11
CA ARG A 10 -20.05 11.69 9.05
C ARG A 10 -18.71 11.96 9.72
N VAL A 11 -18.03 10.93 10.20
CA VAL A 11 -16.69 11.04 10.78
C VAL A 11 -15.72 11.67 9.79
N ARG A 12 -15.74 11.20 8.54
CA ARG A 12 -14.93 11.79 7.46
C ARG A 12 -15.26 13.26 7.22
N GLN A 13 -16.55 13.63 7.19
CA GLN A 13 -16.96 15.03 6.99
C GLN A 13 -16.55 15.95 8.14
N ALA A 14 -16.51 15.42 9.38
CA ALA A 14 -16.10 16.18 10.54
C ALA A 14 -14.59 16.42 10.56
N ALA A 15 -13.78 15.47 10.07
CA ALA A 15 -12.33 15.51 10.17
C ALA A 15 -11.60 16.01 8.91
N PHE A 16 -12.22 15.92 7.72
CA PHE A 16 -11.56 16.25 6.46
C PHE A 16 -12.37 17.25 5.61
N PRO A 17 -11.68 18.10 4.82
CA PRO A 17 -12.34 18.93 3.83
C PRO A 17 -13.09 18.06 2.81
N PRO A 18 -14.06 18.62 2.06
CA PRO A 18 -14.79 17.91 1.00
C PRO A 18 -13.91 17.72 -0.24
N VAL A 19 -12.77 17.05 -0.08
CA VAL A 19 -11.79 16.74 -1.11
C VAL A 19 -11.52 15.23 -1.08
N ILE A 20 -11.35 14.65 -2.27
CA ILE A 20 -10.84 13.29 -2.44
C ILE A 20 -9.67 13.30 -3.42
N GLY A 21 -8.60 12.61 -3.07
CA GLY A 21 -7.44 12.43 -3.93
C GLY A 21 -7.67 11.30 -4.93
N PHE A 22 -7.47 11.57 -6.21
CA PHE A 22 -7.42 10.53 -7.24
C PHE A 22 -6.03 10.51 -7.87
N ASP A 23 -5.32 9.39 -7.66
CA ASP A 23 -3.94 9.21 -8.10
C ASP A 23 -3.87 8.35 -9.34
N TYR A 24 -3.14 8.82 -10.35
CA TYR A 24 -2.87 8.07 -11.57
C TYR A 24 -1.36 8.03 -11.71
N PRO A 25 -0.65 6.97 -11.29
CA PRO A 25 0.82 6.98 -11.15
C PRO A 25 1.58 6.97 -12.51
N LEU A 26 1.20 7.87 -13.43
CA LEU A 26 1.71 8.04 -14.78
C LEU A 26 3.10 8.68 -14.80
N ARG A 27 3.46 9.41 -13.73
CA ARG A 27 4.76 10.05 -13.54
C ARG A 27 5.57 9.42 -12.42
N THR A 28 5.21 8.19 -12.03
CA THR A 28 6.00 7.35 -11.12
C THR A 28 6.74 6.29 -11.91
N LEU A 29 8.08 6.32 -11.89
CA LEU A 29 8.87 5.19 -12.37
C LEU A 29 8.88 4.09 -11.32
N VAL A 30 8.50 2.86 -11.70
CA VAL A 30 8.47 1.72 -10.79
C VAL A 30 9.70 0.85 -11.05
N VAL A 31 10.62 0.83 -10.08
CA VAL A 31 11.97 0.27 -10.23
C VAL A 31 12.18 -0.93 -9.30
N SER A 32 12.62 -2.05 -9.85
CA SER A 32 13.03 -3.23 -9.10
C SER A 32 14.56 -3.31 -8.99
N LEU A 33 15.07 -3.42 -7.77
CA LEU A 33 16.48 -3.65 -7.46
C LEU A 33 16.95 -5.04 -7.90
N THR A 34 16.05 -6.02 -7.95
CA THR A 34 16.38 -7.42 -8.26
C THR A 34 15.95 -7.86 -9.67
N GLY A 35 15.33 -6.96 -10.44
CA GLY A 35 14.59 -7.33 -11.64
C GLY A 35 13.38 -8.20 -11.27
N THR A 36 13.26 -9.38 -11.87
CA THR A 36 12.16 -10.32 -11.60
C THR A 36 12.49 -11.38 -10.54
N ARG A 37 13.69 -11.36 -9.97
CA ARG A 37 14.12 -12.38 -9.00
C ARG A 37 13.51 -12.11 -7.63
N CYS A 38 12.85 -13.12 -7.07
CA CYS A 38 12.34 -13.16 -5.70
C CYS A 38 12.52 -14.58 -5.15
N GLN A 39 13.05 -14.74 -3.94
CA GLN A 39 13.25 -16.06 -3.33
C GLN A 39 12.02 -16.56 -2.57
N LEU A 40 11.15 -15.66 -2.09
CA LEU A 40 10.00 -16.05 -1.28
C LEU A 40 8.95 -16.83 -2.04
N ASP A 41 8.79 -16.58 -3.34
CA ASP A 41 7.75 -17.21 -4.16
C ASP A 41 6.38 -17.19 -3.44
N CYS A 42 5.95 -15.99 -2.97
CA CYS A 42 4.78 -15.86 -2.10
C CYS A 42 3.52 -16.43 -2.74
N ALA A 43 2.63 -17.04 -1.96
CA ALA A 43 1.46 -17.74 -2.48
C ALA A 43 0.54 -16.86 -3.34
N HIS A 44 0.47 -15.55 -3.04
CA HIS A 44 -0.41 -14.58 -3.71
C HIS A 44 0.18 -13.93 -4.97
N CYS A 45 1.52 -13.95 -5.15
CA CYS A 45 2.16 -13.25 -6.27
C CYS A 45 3.20 -14.09 -7.02
N GLY A 46 3.87 -15.07 -6.39
CA GLY A 46 4.91 -15.90 -7.02
C GLY A 46 6.05 -15.11 -7.68
N GLY A 47 6.26 -13.85 -7.30
CA GLY A 47 7.19 -12.94 -7.99
C GLY A 47 6.65 -12.24 -9.24
N HIS A 48 5.46 -12.60 -9.75
CA HIS A 48 4.87 -12.04 -10.98
C HIS A 48 4.73 -10.51 -10.93
N TYR A 49 4.50 -9.92 -9.77
CA TYR A 49 4.36 -8.46 -9.65
C TYR A 49 5.63 -7.70 -10.05
N LEU A 50 6.81 -8.32 -9.91
CA LEU A 50 8.09 -7.73 -10.31
C LEU A 50 8.25 -7.66 -11.83
N GLU A 51 7.53 -8.47 -12.60
CA GLU A 51 7.60 -8.48 -14.08
C GLU A 51 7.13 -7.16 -14.69
N SER A 52 6.26 -6.44 -13.98
CA SER A 52 5.79 -5.11 -14.38
C SER A 52 6.74 -3.97 -14.02
N MET A 53 7.83 -4.27 -13.28
CA MET A 53 8.78 -3.28 -12.80
C MET A 53 10.01 -3.19 -13.70
N VAL A 54 10.55 -1.98 -13.85
CA VAL A 54 11.79 -1.76 -14.61
C VAL A 54 12.98 -2.16 -13.73
N PRO A 55 13.87 -3.08 -14.15
CA PRO A 55 15.07 -3.37 -13.39
C PRO A 55 15.96 -2.13 -13.23
N VAL A 56 16.57 -1.92 -12.07
CA VAL A 56 17.32 -0.70 -11.74
C VAL A 56 18.44 -0.36 -12.73
N TRP A 57 19.11 -1.37 -13.29
CA TRP A 57 20.16 -1.19 -14.32
C TRP A 57 19.63 -0.83 -15.71
N ARG A 58 18.30 -0.76 -15.89
CA ARG A 58 17.62 -0.28 -17.10
C ARG A 58 16.71 0.91 -16.81
N ALA A 59 16.71 1.43 -15.58
CA ALA A 59 15.84 2.50 -15.18
C ALA A 59 16.23 3.81 -15.87
N ASP A 60 15.26 4.43 -16.53
CA ASP A 60 15.38 5.77 -17.08
C ASP A 60 14.36 6.67 -16.36
N PRO A 61 14.80 7.59 -15.49
CA PRO A 61 13.91 8.42 -14.71
C PRO A 61 13.43 9.66 -15.48
N GLU A 62 13.75 9.81 -16.78
CA GLU A 62 13.25 10.92 -17.59
C GLU A 62 11.71 11.01 -17.58
N GLY A 63 11.17 12.21 -17.38
CA GLY A 63 9.72 12.46 -17.29
C GLY A 63 9.06 12.12 -15.94
N ALA A 64 9.65 11.25 -15.13
CA ALA A 64 9.14 10.87 -13.81
C ALA A 64 9.36 11.97 -12.76
N THR A 65 8.36 12.22 -11.92
CA THR A 65 8.43 13.12 -10.74
C THR A 65 8.60 12.37 -9.43
N SER A 66 8.42 11.05 -9.46
CA SER A 66 8.68 10.16 -8.34
C SER A 66 9.17 8.80 -8.83
N CYS A 67 9.87 8.09 -7.96
CA CYS A 67 10.26 6.70 -8.18
C CYS A 67 9.69 5.84 -7.04
N LEU A 68 9.19 4.66 -7.39
CA LEU A 68 8.91 3.60 -6.44
C LEU A 68 10.05 2.59 -6.54
N ILE A 69 10.87 2.47 -5.48
CA ILE A 69 11.97 1.53 -5.38
C ILE A 69 11.53 0.31 -4.58
N SER A 70 11.67 -0.88 -5.15
CA SER A 70 11.40 -2.15 -4.46
C SER A 70 12.23 -3.26 -5.09
N GLY A 71 11.88 -4.53 -4.84
CA GLY A 71 12.51 -5.69 -5.41
C GLY A 71 11.92 -6.95 -4.84
N GLY A 72 12.36 -8.10 -5.35
CA GLY A 72 12.04 -9.38 -4.73
C GLY A 72 12.77 -9.55 -3.40
N CYS A 73 12.12 -10.23 -2.48
CA CYS A 73 12.68 -10.53 -1.18
C CYS A 73 13.61 -11.74 -1.23
N ASP A 74 14.61 -11.75 -0.36
CA ASP A 74 15.35 -12.95 0.02
C ASP A 74 14.50 -13.89 0.91
N GLY A 75 15.05 -15.05 1.27
CA GLY A 75 14.40 -16.02 2.17
C GLY A 75 14.09 -15.52 3.59
N SER A 76 14.56 -14.32 3.95
CA SER A 76 14.32 -13.67 5.24
C SER A 76 13.24 -12.57 5.14
N GLY A 77 12.63 -12.40 3.97
CA GLY A 77 11.63 -11.38 3.73
C GLY A 77 12.19 -9.98 3.48
N ARG A 78 13.49 -9.86 3.19
CA ARG A 78 14.16 -8.58 3.00
C ARG A 78 14.37 -8.28 1.53
N VAL A 79 14.11 -7.05 1.12
CA VAL A 79 14.58 -6.55 -0.18
C VAL A 79 16.05 -6.15 -0.04
N PRO A 80 16.94 -6.42 -1.02
CA PRO A 80 18.36 -6.03 -0.94
C PRO A 80 18.52 -4.52 -1.21
N VAL A 81 18.00 -3.70 -0.29
CA VAL A 81 17.85 -2.24 -0.43
C VAL A 81 19.18 -1.48 -0.52
N THR A 82 20.29 -2.11 -0.15
CA THR A 82 21.63 -1.53 -0.20
C THR A 82 22.35 -1.78 -1.53
N GLU A 83 21.76 -2.59 -2.42
CA GLU A 83 22.29 -2.80 -3.77
C GLU A 83 21.96 -1.61 -4.69
N HIS A 84 22.86 -1.32 -5.64
CA HIS A 84 22.65 -0.31 -6.69
C HIS A 84 22.39 1.12 -6.19
N LEU A 85 22.81 1.47 -4.96
CA LEU A 85 22.59 2.80 -4.38
C LEU A 85 23.25 3.93 -5.17
N ASP A 86 24.32 3.66 -5.90
CA ASP A 86 24.93 4.58 -6.85
C ASP A 86 23.95 4.98 -7.97
N ILE A 87 23.28 4.00 -8.58
CA ILE A 87 22.25 4.24 -9.60
C ILE A 87 21.05 4.97 -8.99
N VAL A 88 20.60 4.56 -7.81
CA VAL A 88 19.46 5.19 -7.13
C VAL A 88 19.74 6.65 -6.76
N ARG A 89 20.96 6.95 -6.30
CA ARG A 89 21.41 8.32 -6.03
C ARG A 89 21.29 9.19 -7.27
N ASP A 90 21.73 8.68 -8.42
CA ASP A 90 21.75 9.44 -9.66
C ASP A 90 20.32 9.68 -10.20
N MET A 91 19.38 8.77 -9.94
CA MET A 91 17.95 8.95 -10.26
C MET A 91 17.21 9.94 -9.34
N ARG A 92 17.66 10.14 -8.09
CA ARG A 92 16.93 10.86 -7.04
C ARG A 92 16.69 12.35 -7.33
N SER A 93 17.61 13.01 -8.05
CA SER A 93 17.57 14.47 -8.22
C SER A 93 16.22 14.96 -8.78
N GLY A 94 15.54 15.83 -8.03
CA GLY A 94 14.24 16.40 -8.41
C GLY A 94 13.04 15.44 -8.29
N ARG A 95 13.19 14.27 -7.66
CA ARG A 95 12.16 13.23 -7.57
C ARG A 95 11.90 12.82 -6.14
N ILE A 96 10.66 12.41 -5.86
CA ILE A 96 10.28 11.82 -4.58
C ILE A 96 10.50 10.30 -4.64
N MET A 97 11.21 9.76 -3.67
CA MET A 97 11.58 8.35 -3.60
C MET A 97 10.68 7.63 -2.59
N ASN A 98 9.72 6.85 -3.09
CA ASN A 98 8.92 5.93 -2.30
C ASN A 98 9.56 4.54 -2.30
N TRP A 99 9.76 3.93 -1.14
CA TRP A 99 10.42 2.63 -1.04
C TRP A 99 9.50 1.57 -0.45
N HIS A 100 9.58 0.34 -0.98
CA HIS A 100 9.06 -0.87 -0.35
C HIS A 100 10.25 -1.77 -0.03
N VAL A 101 10.52 -1.96 1.26
CA VAL A 101 11.81 -2.50 1.74
C VAL A 101 11.71 -3.94 2.26
N GLY A 102 10.51 -4.50 2.39
CA GLY A 102 10.28 -5.76 3.11
C GLY A 102 10.66 -5.62 4.59
N LEU A 103 11.00 -6.72 5.25
CA LEU A 103 11.67 -6.67 6.56
C LEU A 103 13.07 -6.08 6.39
N ILE A 104 13.57 -5.40 7.43
CA ILE A 104 14.83 -4.66 7.35
C ILE A 104 15.50 -4.57 8.73
N GLY A 105 16.82 -4.54 8.77
CA GLY A 105 17.62 -4.28 9.97
C GLY A 105 18.02 -2.81 10.11
N GLU A 106 18.52 -2.45 11.29
CA GLU A 106 18.92 -1.07 11.62
C GLU A 106 20.03 -0.55 10.70
N THR A 107 21.06 -1.36 10.45
CA THR A 107 22.16 -1.02 9.55
C THR A 107 21.67 -0.68 8.15
N GLU A 108 20.81 -1.52 7.55
CA GLU A 108 20.29 -1.26 6.21
C GLU A 108 19.39 -0.01 6.20
N ALA A 109 18.57 0.19 7.23
CA ALA A 109 17.71 1.37 7.36
C ALA A 109 18.53 2.68 7.42
N GLU A 110 19.62 2.70 8.18
CA GLU A 110 20.54 3.84 8.26
C GLU A 110 21.22 4.14 6.92
N ILE A 111 21.67 3.09 6.21
CA ILE A 111 22.33 3.22 4.91
C ILE A 111 21.39 3.85 3.87
N ILE A 112 20.12 3.43 3.84
CA ILE A 112 19.18 3.91 2.82
C ILE A 112 18.52 5.24 3.15
N ALA A 113 18.52 5.67 4.43
CA ALA A 113 17.83 6.88 4.89
C ALA A 113 18.07 8.14 4.01
N PRO A 114 19.29 8.42 3.50
CA PRO A 114 19.53 9.59 2.63
C PRO A 114 18.83 9.52 1.26
N TYR A 115 18.36 8.34 0.84
CA TYR A 115 17.76 8.09 -0.47
C TYR A 115 16.24 7.93 -0.43
N VAL A 116 15.64 7.98 0.76
CA VAL A 116 14.23 7.63 0.98
C VAL A 116 13.44 8.85 1.46
N ASP A 117 12.40 9.22 0.73
CA ASP A 117 11.50 10.30 1.17
C ASP A 117 10.29 9.75 1.92
N VAL A 118 9.79 8.58 1.51
CA VAL A 118 8.66 7.89 2.15
C VAL A 118 8.80 6.38 1.96
N ILE A 119 8.33 5.60 2.93
CA ILE A 119 8.26 4.14 2.84
C ILE A 119 6.81 3.71 2.78
N SER A 120 6.51 2.79 1.87
CA SER A 120 5.29 2.01 1.84
C SER A 120 5.61 0.63 2.38
N PHE A 121 5.12 0.32 3.58
CA PHE A 121 5.51 -0.88 4.32
C PHE A 121 4.33 -1.85 4.42
N ASP A 122 4.46 -3.04 3.85
CA ASP A 122 3.43 -4.08 3.97
C ASP A 122 3.35 -4.57 5.42
N PHE A 123 2.20 -4.37 6.06
CA PHE A 123 1.99 -4.65 7.47
C PHE A 123 0.98 -5.79 7.64
N VAL A 124 1.41 -6.91 8.23
CA VAL A 124 0.60 -8.12 8.40
C VAL A 124 0.36 -8.39 9.88
N GLY A 125 -0.92 -8.52 10.26
CA GLY A 125 -1.35 -8.71 11.65
C GLY A 125 -1.60 -10.16 12.06
N ASP A 126 -1.21 -11.16 11.26
CA ASP A 126 -1.45 -12.59 11.53
C ASP A 126 -0.24 -13.47 11.21
N ASP A 127 0.24 -14.22 12.19
CA ASP A 127 1.42 -15.10 12.07
C ASP A 127 1.18 -16.23 11.06
N GLU A 128 -0.06 -16.76 11.02
CA GLU A 128 -0.41 -17.83 10.10
C GLU A 128 -0.42 -17.33 8.65
N THR A 129 -0.90 -16.11 8.42
CA THR A 129 -0.81 -15.43 7.12
C THR A 129 0.64 -15.24 6.70
N ILE A 130 1.52 -14.78 7.60
CA ILE A 130 2.95 -14.61 7.31
C ILE A 130 3.58 -15.96 6.90
N ARG A 131 3.33 -17.01 7.67
CA ARG A 131 3.88 -18.35 7.41
C ARG A 131 3.34 -18.97 6.13
N GLU A 132 2.03 -18.96 5.91
CA GLU A 132 1.40 -19.60 4.76
C GLU A 132 1.65 -18.85 3.46
N VAL A 133 1.50 -17.51 3.48
CA VAL A 133 1.54 -16.70 2.27
C VAL A 133 2.96 -16.38 1.87
N TYR A 134 3.82 -15.98 2.81
CA TYR A 134 5.20 -15.58 2.52
C TYR A 134 6.21 -16.70 2.72
N GLY A 135 5.86 -17.77 3.45
CA GLY A 135 6.81 -18.84 3.76
C GLY A 135 7.87 -18.44 4.79
N LEU A 136 7.59 -17.41 5.59
CA LEU A 136 8.53 -16.87 6.56
C LEU A 136 8.32 -17.45 7.95
N ASP A 137 9.43 -17.75 8.65
CA ASP A 137 9.45 -18.14 10.07
C ASP A 137 9.68 -16.91 10.97
N VAL A 138 8.80 -15.92 10.81
CA VAL A 138 8.75 -14.67 11.58
C VAL A 138 7.31 -14.40 12.00
N GLY A 139 7.10 -13.53 12.98
CA GLY A 139 5.78 -13.19 13.49
C GLY A 139 5.40 -11.73 13.27
N VAL A 140 4.17 -11.39 13.67
CA VAL A 140 3.63 -10.03 13.66
C VAL A 140 4.55 -9.05 14.41
N GLN A 141 5.23 -9.52 15.47
CA GLN A 141 6.16 -8.67 16.24
C GLN A 141 7.37 -8.22 15.41
N ASP A 142 7.82 -9.01 14.41
CA ASP A 142 8.89 -8.61 13.51
C ASP A 142 8.43 -7.48 12.57
N TYR A 143 7.16 -7.49 12.15
CA TYR A 143 6.56 -6.39 11.38
C TYR A 143 6.37 -5.13 12.23
N VAL A 144 5.99 -5.28 13.51
CA VAL A 144 5.93 -4.18 14.47
C VAL A 144 7.30 -3.54 14.63
N ALA A 145 8.32 -4.34 14.95
CA ALA A 145 9.68 -3.86 15.16
C ALA A 145 10.26 -3.19 13.90
N ALA A 146 10.03 -3.77 12.71
CA ALA A 146 10.45 -3.18 11.45
C ALA A 146 9.75 -1.84 11.19
N TYR A 147 8.43 -1.75 11.44
CA TYR A 147 7.69 -0.50 11.27
C TYR A 147 8.18 0.59 12.24
N GLU A 148 8.38 0.26 13.52
CA GLU A 148 8.93 1.20 14.51
C GLU A 148 10.33 1.67 14.12
N LEU A 149 11.21 0.75 13.70
CA LEU A 149 12.54 1.07 13.19
C LEU A 149 12.46 2.08 12.04
N LEU A 150 11.68 1.78 11.01
CA LEU A 150 11.59 2.60 9.79
C LEU A 150 11.08 4.01 10.07
N ARG A 151 10.13 4.16 10.99
CA ARG A 151 9.59 5.47 11.41
C ARG A 151 10.60 6.38 12.08
N ARG A 152 11.67 5.84 12.67
CA ARG A 152 12.75 6.66 13.24
C ARG A 152 13.55 7.39 12.17
N HIS A 153 13.53 6.88 10.93
CA HIS A 153 14.30 7.44 9.82
C HIS A 153 13.44 8.24 8.84
N THR A 154 12.20 7.80 8.56
CA THR A 154 11.34 8.47 7.58
C THR A 154 9.86 8.16 7.78
N THR A 155 9.00 8.94 7.13
CA THR A 155 7.56 8.69 7.11
C THR A 155 7.29 7.33 6.50
N THR A 156 6.70 6.43 7.28
CA THR A 156 6.40 5.06 6.88
C THR A 156 4.89 4.85 6.91
N VAL A 157 4.32 4.48 5.76
CA VAL A 157 2.89 4.29 5.56
C VAL A 157 2.60 2.79 5.54
N PRO A 158 1.91 2.24 6.57
CA PRO A 158 1.52 0.85 6.57
C PRO A 158 0.54 0.58 5.41
N HIS A 159 0.80 -0.52 4.70
CA HIS A 159 -0.02 -1.07 3.65
C HIS A 159 -0.62 -2.38 4.14
N ILE A 160 -1.93 -2.42 4.31
CA ILE A 160 -2.66 -3.63 4.73
C ILE A 160 -3.26 -4.26 3.47
N THR A 161 -2.86 -5.50 3.19
CA THR A 161 -3.50 -6.31 2.13
C THR A 161 -4.71 -7.03 2.68
N VAL A 162 -5.89 -6.59 2.28
CA VAL A 162 -7.17 -7.19 2.66
C VAL A 162 -7.35 -8.51 1.92
N GLY A 163 -7.56 -9.59 2.68
CA GLY A 163 -7.70 -10.94 2.17
C GLY A 163 -6.38 -11.58 1.73
N LEU A 164 -5.23 -11.15 2.28
CA LEU A 164 -3.91 -11.65 1.87
C LEU A 164 -3.81 -13.19 1.91
N ARG A 165 -4.43 -13.82 2.91
CA ARG A 165 -4.53 -15.29 3.03
C ARG A 165 -5.66 -15.84 2.17
N GLY A 166 -5.46 -15.79 0.85
CA GLY A 166 -6.33 -16.42 -0.14
C GLY A 166 -7.78 -15.93 -0.10
N GLY A 167 -7.98 -14.63 0.12
CA GLY A 167 -9.30 -14.00 0.20
C GLY A 167 -9.90 -13.90 1.60
N SER A 168 -9.30 -14.54 2.61
CA SER A 168 -9.85 -14.57 3.96
C SER A 168 -9.37 -13.42 4.82
N ILE A 169 -10.29 -12.72 5.49
CA ILE A 169 -9.94 -11.78 6.56
C ILE A 169 -9.38 -12.58 7.74
N SER A 170 -8.12 -12.30 8.10
CA SER A 170 -7.33 -13.14 9.00
C SER A 170 -6.57 -12.32 10.04
N GLY A 171 -5.95 -11.20 9.64
CA GLY A 171 -5.08 -10.39 10.51
C GLY A 171 -5.34 -8.90 10.44
N GLU A 172 -6.24 -8.46 9.58
CA GLU A 172 -6.43 -7.06 9.23
C GLU A 172 -6.97 -6.23 10.41
N TYR A 173 -7.92 -6.76 11.18
CA TYR A 173 -8.42 -6.09 12.38
C TYR A 173 -7.35 -6.00 13.48
N LYS A 174 -6.55 -7.06 13.67
CA LYS A 174 -5.41 -7.03 14.58
C LYS A 174 -4.33 -6.06 14.12
N ALA A 175 -4.11 -5.92 12.80
CA ALA A 175 -3.26 -4.86 12.27
C ALA A 175 -3.79 -3.47 12.61
N LEU A 176 -5.11 -3.24 12.54
CA LEU A 176 -5.70 -1.98 13.02
C LEU A 176 -5.48 -1.75 14.52
N ASP A 177 -5.62 -2.78 15.36
CA ASP A 177 -5.34 -2.70 16.81
C ASP A 177 -3.91 -2.22 17.08
N ILE A 178 -2.96 -2.89 16.47
CA ILE A 178 -1.54 -2.58 16.65
C ILE A 178 -1.20 -1.18 16.10
N LEU A 179 -1.72 -0.82 14.93
CA LEU A 179 -1.42 0.47 14.30
C LEU A 179 -2.07 1.65 15.02
N GLU A 180 -3.20 1.43 15.72
CA GLU A 180 -3.81 2.42 16.61
C GLU A 180 -2.90 2.71 17.79
N ASP A 181 -2.42 1.67 18.48
CA ASP A 181 -1.49 1.79 19.61
C ASP A 181 -0.16 2.47 19.20
N LEU A 182 0.32 2.17 18.00
CA LEU A 182 1.56 2.77 17.46
C LEU A 182 1.38 4.22 16.98
N GLY A 183 0.15 4.72 16.83
CA GLY A 183 -0.12 6.08 16.38
C GLY A 183 0.35 6.36 14.94
N VAL A 184 -0.24 5.67 13.97
CA VAL A 184 -0.02 5.91 12.53
C VAL A 184 -0.44 7.31 12.07
N GLU A 185 0.23 7.85 11.04
CA GLU A 185 -0.09 9.17 10.47
C GLU A 185 -0.91 9.09 9.18
N ALA A 186 -0.92 7.93 8.52
CA ALA A 186 -1.72 7.57 7.35
C ALA A 186 -1.70 6.05 7.20
N MET A 187 -2.62 5.49 6.41
CA MET A 187 -2.60 4.06 6.06
C MET A 187 -3.15 3.82 4.65
N THR A 188 -2.71 2.72 4.05
CA THR A 188 -3.17 2.30 2.73
C THR A 188 -3.74 0.88 2.80
N PHE A 189 -4.91 0.68 2.21
CA PHE A 189 -5.47 -0.64 1.98
C PHE A 189 -5.27 -1.03 0.52
N ILE A 190 -4.84 -2.26 0.30
CA ILE A 190 -4.88 -2.94 -0.99
C ILE A 190 -5.69 -4.24 -0.83
N VAL A 191 -6.11 -4.86 -1.92
CA VAL A 191 -6.96 -6.04 -1.88
C VAL A 191 -6.28 -7.17 -2.65
N PHE A 192 -6.28 -8.36 -2.07
CA PHE A 192 -5.79 -9.58 -2.69
C PHE A 192 -6.39 -9.78 -4.09
N ILE A 193 -5.53 -10.16 -5.03
CA ILE A 193 -5.89 -10.53 -6.40
C ILE A 193 -5.47 -11.99 -6.58
N PRO A 194 -6.37 -12.88 -7.03
CA PRO A 194 -5.99 -14.22 -7.44
C PRO A 194 -5.18 -14.15 -8.73
N THR A 195 -3.86 -14.06 -8.56
CA THR A 195 -2.92 -13.89 -9.68
C THR A 195 -2.74 -15.23 -10.37
N ALA A 196 -3.00 -15.27 -11.68
CA ALA A 196 -2.82 -16.48 -12.50
C ALA A 196 -1.38 -17.02 -12.39
N GLY A 197 -1.23 -18.34 -12.32
CA GLY A 197 0.07 -19.00 -12.18
C GLY A 197 0.68 -18.93 -10.78
N THR A 198 -0.08 -18.50 -9.77
CA THR A 198 0.37 -18.51 -8.36
C THR A 198 -0.34 -19.59 -7.55
N ARG A 199 0.17 -19.93 -6.36
CA ARG A 199 -0.49 -20.92 -5.49
C ARG A 199 -1.91 -20.52 -5.08
N TYR A 200 -2.26 -19.24 -5.18
CA TYR A 200 -3.59 -18.72 -4.91
C TYR A 200 -4.38 -18.32 -6.16
N GLU A 201 -4.00 -18.80 -7.35
CA GLU A 201 -4.72 -18.48 -8.58
C GLU A 201 -6.20 -18.90 -8.56
N ASP A 202 -6.52 -20.03 -7.91
CA ASP A 202 -7.88 -20.58 -7.80
C ASP A 202 -8.65 -20.07 -6.57
N ARG A 203 -8.15 -19.03 -5.89
CA ARG A 203 -8.83 -18.44 -4.72
C ARG A 203 -9.75 -17.31 -5.15
N ASP A 204 -10.78 -17.08 -4.35
CA ASP A 204 -11.63 -15.91 -4.52
C ASP A 204 -11.03 -14.68 -3.82
N PRO A 205 -11.22 -13.46 -4.34
CA PRO A 205 -10.95 -12.25 -3.58
C PRO A 205 -11.90 -12.14 -2.36
N PRO A 206 -11.54 -11.35 -1.32
CA PRO A 206 -12.45 -11.12 -0.20
C PRO A 206 -13.76 -10.51 -0.70
N ARG A 207 -14.89 -10.83 -0.06
CA ARG A 207 -16.19 -10.26 -0.45
C ARG A 207 -16.18 -8.75 -0.28
N LEU A 208 -16.91 -8.05 -1.15
CA LEU A 208 -16.97 -6.57 -1.11
C LEU A 208 -17.40 -6.06 0.26
N GLU A 209 -18.36 -6.73 0.89
CA GLU A 209 -18.86 -6.35 2.21
C GLU A 209 -17.79 -6.45 3.30
N GLU A 210 -16.88 -7.42 3.21
CA GLU A 210 -15.80 -7.62 4.17
C GLU A 210 -14.75 -6.51 4.04
N VAL A 211 -14.36 -6.17 2.81
CA VAL A 211 -13.44 -5.06 2.54
C VAL A 211 -14.05 -3.74 3.00
N VAL A 212 -15.33 -3.49 2.70
CA VAL A 212 -16.03 -2.25 3.07
C VAL A 212 -16.20 -2.15 4.59
N HIS A 213 -16.52 -3.25 5.28
CA HIS A 213 -16.57 -3.27 6.75
C HIS A 213 -15.22 -2.87 7.35
N LEU A 214 -14.11 -3.39 6.82
CA LEU A 214 -12.78 -3.05 7.30
C LEU A 214 -12.43 -1.57 7.03
N LEU A 215 -12.77 -1.03 5.86
CA LEU A 215 -12.57 0.40 5.55
C LEU A 215 -13.39 1.31 6.48
N VAL A 216 -14.64 0.93 6.76
CA VAL A 216 -15.52 1.62 7.71
C VAL A 216 -14.94 1.57 9.12
N GLU A 217 -14.50 0.39 9.57
CA GLU A 217 -13.85 0.22 10.87
C GLU A 217 -12.63 1.13 10.98
N ALA A 218 -11.77 1.12 9.96
CA ALA A 218 -10.60 1.98 9.91
C ALA A 218 -10.99 3.46 10.00
N ARG A 219 -11.97 3.94 9.23
CA ARG A 219 -12.40 5.35 9.34
C ARG A 219 -12.91 5.71 10.74
N LEU A 220 -13.67 4.83 11.38
CA LEU A 220 -14.24 5.09 12.70
C LEU A 220 -13.18 5.13 13.80
N ARG A 221 -12.19 4.23 13.76
CA ARG A 221 -11.06 4.18 14.71
C ARG A 221 -10.04 5.28 14.47
N PHE A 222 -9.86 5.64 13.20
CA PHE A 222 -8.85 6.59 12.75
C PHE A 222 -9.52 7.84 12.13
N PRO A 223 -10.22 8.65 12.94
CA PRO A 223 -11.06 9.72 12.42
C PRO A 223 -10.27 10.81 11.70
N THR A 224 -9.02 11.08 12.13
CA THR A 224 -8.24 12.25 11.68
C THR A 224 -7.07 11.91 10.76
N ILE A 225 -6.75 10.63 10.54
CA ILE A 225 -5.63 10.25 9.65
C ILE A 225 -6.11 9.87 8.25
N PRO A 226 -5.33 10.20 7.20
CA PRO A 226 -5.68 9.84 5.83
C PRO A 226 -5.70 8.33 5.61
N ILE A 227 -6.76 7.84 4.98
CA ILE A 227 -6.93 6.45 4.55
C ILE A 227 -6.91 6.41 3.03
N HIS A 228 -6.07 5.55 2.45
CA HIS A 228 -5.95 5.36 1.02
C HIS A 228 -6.49 3.98 0.60
N LEU A 229 -7.12 3.91 -0.57
CA LEU A 229 -7.31 2.68 -1.32
C LEU A 229 -6.26 2.62 -2.44
N GLY A 230 -5.25 1.78 -2.25
CA GLY A 230 -4.10 1.61 -3.14
C GLY A 230 -4.42 0.89 -4.45
N CYS A 231 -3.42 0.77 -5.33
CA CYS A 231 -3.61 0.34 -6.72
C CYS A 231 -3.99 -1.16 -6.89
N MET A 232 -3.49 -2.03 -5.99
CA MET A 232 -3.72 -3.47 -6.06
C MET A 232 -5.10 -3.80 -5.49
N ARG A 233 -5.98 -4.29 -6.37
CA ARG A 233 -7.31 -4.86 -6.10
C ARG A 233 -7.86 -5.48 -7.39
N PRO A 234 -8.75 -6.49 -7.32
CA PRO A 234 -9.31 -7.13 -8.51
C PRO A 234 -9.87 -6.12 -9.50
N ARG A 235 -9.79 -6.42 -10.81
CA ARG A 235 -10.27 -5.55 -11.88
C ARG A 235 -11.77 -5.81 -12.18
N GLY A 236 -12.33 -5.06 -13.13
CA GLY A 236 -13.71 -5.25 -13.59
C GLY A 236 -14.74 -4.83 -12.54
N GLU A 237 -15.88 -5.52 -12.53
CA GLU A 237 -17.04 -5.19 -11.70
C GLU A 237 -16.71 -5.07 -10.21
N TYR A 238 -15.79 -5.92 -9.71
CA TYR A 238 -15.33 -5.85 -8.33
C TYR A 238 -14.74 -4.47 -7.99
N ARG A 239 -13.86 -3.94 -8.85
CA ARG A 239 -13.26 -2.61 -8.66
C ARG A 239 -14.32 -1.51 -8.75
N ASP A 240 -15.20 -1.60 -9.72
CA ASP A 240 -16.24 -0.59 -9.95
C ASP A 240 -17.15 -0.44 -8.74
N GLN A 241 -17.50 -1.56 -8.10
CA GLN A 241 -18.31 -1.56 -6.88
C GLN A 241 -17.50 -1.13 -5.65
N LEU A 242 -16.31 -1.72 -5.44
CA LEU A 242 -15.47 -1.42 -4.29
C LEU A 242 -15.09 0.06 -4.23
N ASP A 243 -14.64 0.65 -5.34
CA ASP A 243 -14.16 2.04 -5.32
C ASP A 243 -15.30 3.01 -4.95
N ALA A 244 -16.51 2.77 -5.46
CA ALA A 244 -17.68 3.56 -5.10
C ALA A 244 -18.03 3.41 -3.61
N LEU A 245 -18.03 2.17 -3.11
CA LEU A 245 -18.28 1.92 -1.69
C LEU A 245 -17.18 2.51 -0.79
N ALA A 246 -15.92 2.52 -1.25
CA ALA A 246 -14.81 3.12 -0.53
C ALA A 246 -14.98 4.65 -0.37
N VAL A 247 -15.50 5.34 -1.38
CA VAL A 247 -15.89 6.77 -1.25
C VAL A 247 -16.89 6.93 -0.10
N LYS A 248 -17.93 6.10 -0.02
CA LYS A 248 -18.92 6.14 1.08
C LYS A 248 -18.32 5.76 2.43
N ALA A 249 -17.37 4.83 2.46
CA ALA A 249 -16.63 4.46 3.67
C ALA A 249 -15.69 5.58 4.17
N GLY A 250 -15.54 6.67 3.41
CA GLY A 250 -14.80 7.86 3.83
C GLY A 250 -13.29 7.76 3.60
N VAL A 251 -12.84 6.99 2.60
CA VAL A 251 -11.43 7.04 2.18
C VAL A 251 -11.07 8.43 1.64
N ASN A 252 -9.82 8.84 1.83
CA ASN A 252 -9.33 10.14 1.38
C ASN A 252 -8.69 10.09 -0.01
N VAL A 253 -8.16 8.94 -0.41
CA VAL A 253 -7.45 8.78 -1.69
C VAL A 253 -7.81 7.44 -2.32
N ILE A 254 -8.01 7.42 -3.63
CA ILE A 254 -8.13 6.19 -4.42
C ILE A 254 -7.11 6.24 -5.57
N VAL A 255 -6.28 5.20 -5.68
CA VAL A 255 -5.32 5.06 -6.80
C VAL A 255 -5.99 4.35 -7.97
N SER A 256 -5.87 4.94 -9.16
CA SER A 256 -6.48 4.53 -10.41
C SER A 256 -7.97 4.21 -10.22
N PRO A 257 -8.79 5.21 -9.83
CA PRO A 257 -10.18 5.00 -9.46
C PRO A 257 -11.02 4.56 -10.67
N ALA A 258 -11.99 3.69 -10.42
CA ALA A 258 -13.08 3.39 -11.35
C ALA A 258 -13.93 4.64 -11.64
N ARG A 259 -14.57 4.67 -12.81
CA ARG A 259 -15.46 5.77 -13.21
C ARG A 259 -16.63 5.95 -12.24
N THR A 260 -17.12 4.85 -11.67
CA THR A 260 -18.19 4.83 -10.67
C THR A 260 -17.81 5.62 -9.42
N ALA A 261 -16.57 5.50 -8.94
CA ALA A 261 -16.10 6.27 -7.79
C ALA A 261 -15.91 7.75 -8.11
N VAL A 262 -15.47 8.08 -9.33
CA VAL A 262 -15.39 9.48 -9.79
C VAL A 262 -16.77 10.11 -9.83
N ALA A 263 -17.75 9.43 -10.42
CA ALA A 263 -19.13 9.90 -10.50
C ALA A 263 -19.75 10.06 -9.10
N LEU A 264 -19.57 9.07 -8.23
CA LEU A 264 -20.10 9.11 -6.88
C LEU A 264 -19.45 10.23 -6.05
N ALA A 265 -18.13 10.43 -6.15
CA ALA A 265 -17.46 11.52 -5.45
C ALA A 265 -18.05 12.89 -5.83
N GLN A 266 -18.39 13.10 -7.10
CA GLN A 266 -19.07 14.32 -7.55
C GLN A 266 -20.50 14.42 -7.00
N GLU A 267 -21.26 13.31 -7.03
CA GLU A 267 -22.63 13.22 -6.49
C GLU A 267 -22.69 13.59 -5.00
N VAL A 268 -21.73 13.11 -4.20
CA VAL A 268 -21.65 13.41 -2.76
C VAL A 268 -20.89 14.71 -2.44
N GLY A 269 -20.64 15.55 -3.45
CA GLY A 269 -20.11 16.91 -3.28
C GLY A 269 -18.63 17.00 -2.96
N LEU A 270 -17.82 15.99 -3.34
CA LEU A 270 -16.37 16.04 -3.18
C LEU A 270 -15.68 16.70 -4.37
N ARG A 271 -14.77 17.62 -4.08
CA ARG A 271 -13.82 18.12 -5.06
C ARG A 271 -12.70 17.11 -5.28
N VAL A 272 -12.45 16.77 -6.54
CA VAL A 272 -11.35 15.88 -6.91
C VAL A 272 -10.02 16.64 -6.90
N ASP A 273 -9.05 16.13 -6.14
CA ASP A 273 -7.62 16.52 -6.22
C ASP A 273 -6.86 15.44 -7.01
N ARG A 274 -6.64 15.68 -8.30
CA ARG A 274 -5.95 14.74 -9.18
C ARG A 274 -4.44 14.89 -9.07
N ARG A 275 -3.70 13.79 -8.93
CA ARG A 275 -2.23 13.76 -9.02
C ARG A 275 -1.73 12.62 -9.89
N GLU A 276 -0.45 12.68 -10.24
CA GLU A 276 0.18 11.75 -11.19
C GLU A 276 1.27 10.86 -10.56
N GLU A 277 1.37 10.91 -9.24
CA GLU A 277 2.29 10.13 -8.41
C GLU A 277 1.56 9.02 -7.61
N CYS A 278 2.32 8.07 -7.05
CA CYS A 278 1.78 7.00 -6.19
C CYS A 278 1.21 7.53 -4.84
N CYS A 279 0.33 6.78 -4.18
CA CYS A 279 -0.44 7.23 -3.00
C CYS A 279 0.41 7.74 -1.83
N ALA A 280 1.51 7.06 -1.48
CA ALA A 280 2.37 7.46 -0.36
C ALA A 280 3.08 8.81 -0.59
N VAL A 281 3.27 9.21 -1.86
CA VAL A 281 3.92 10.48 -2.25
C VAL A 281 3.10 11.70 -1.82
N ARG A 282 1.77 11.56 -1.65
CA ARG A 282 0.89 12.66 -1.23
C ARG A 282 1.27 13.27 0.12
N LEU A 283 1.88 12.49 1.01
CA LEU A 283 2.29 12.96 2.33
C LEU A 283 3.48 13.93 2.29
N LYS A 284 4.31 13.84 1.24
CA LYS A 284 5.54 14.61 1.11
C LYS A 284 5.38 15.92 0.33
N ARG A 285 4.31 16.05 -0.45
CA ARG A 285 3.96 17.29 -1.17
C ARG A 285 2.99 18.19 -0.39
N ARG A 286 3.10 18.26 0.95
CA ARG A 286 2.38 19.27 1.74
C ARG A 286 3.25 20.51 1.86
N ALA A 287 2.74 21.62 1.29
CA ALA A 287 3.31 22.96 1.09
C ALA A 287 4.18 23.09 -0.18
#